data_AF-C7DA21-F1
#
_entry.id   AF-C7DA21-F1
#
_cell.length_a   1.000
_cell.length_b   1.000
_cell.length_c   1.000
_cell.angle_alpha   90.00
_cell.angle_beta   90.00
_cell.angle_gamma   90.00
#
_symmetry.space_group_name_H-M   'P 1'
#
loop_
_entity.id
_entity.type
_entity.pdbx_description
1 polymer ?
#
loop_
_entity_poly.entity_id
_entity_poly.type
_entity_poly.pdbx_seq_one_letter_code
_entity_poly.pdbx_strand_id
1 'polypeptide(L)'
;MRALPIFFVVMLAACTPFPDLDDTLDPAVRDAAFPKLIPLEPLLAGVPDTRTTPAVLANVDAQIAALNARANRLRGPVIRANTRVRMRRGVTLQ
;
A
#
# COMPACT_ATOMS: atom_id res chain seq x y z
N MET A 1 -12.23 6.38 -25.82
CA MET A 1 -11.45 5.11 -25.81
C MET A 1 -9.97 5.27 -26.14
N ARG A 2 -9.49 6.41 -26.67
CA ARG A 2 -8.05 6.65 -26.99
C ARG A 2 -7.17 7.10 -25.82
N ALA A 3 -7.77 7.50 -24.68
CA ALA A 3 -7.03 7.98 -23.51
C ALA A 3 -6.45 6.85 -22.63
N LEU A 4 -6.98 5.64 -22.76
CA LEU A 4 -6.54 4.48 -21.97
C LEU A 4 -5.07 4.08 -22.20
N PRO A 5 -4.54 4.01 -23.44
CA PRO A 5 -3.12 3.70 -23.64
C PRO A 5 -2.20 4.82 -23.14
N ILE A 6 -2.62 6.09 -23.28
CA ILE A 6 -1.83 7.25 -22.83
C ILE A 6 -1.70 7.22 -21.30
N PHE A 7 -2.78 6.94 -20.59
CA PHE A 7 -2.77 6.83 -19.13
C PHE A 7 -1.83 5.72 -18.63
N PHE A 8 -1.78 4.58 -19.32
CA PHE A 8 -0.91 3.47 -18.95
C PHE A 8 0.58 3.82 -19.13
N VAL A 9 0.94 4.49 -20.23
CA VAL A 9 2.32 4.94 -20.48
C VAL A 9 2.78 5.96 -19.42
N VAL A 10 1.90 6.87 -19.00
CA VAL A 10 2.21 7.86 -17.95
C VAL A 10 2.44 7.19 -16.58
N MET A 11 1.65 6.16 -16.23
CA MET A 11 1.87 5.41 -14.99
C MET A 11 3.21 4.66 -14.96
N LEU A 12 3.68 4.16 -16.11
CA LEU A 12 4.99 3.49 -16.18
C LEU A 12 6.15 4.47 -15.98
N ALA A 13 6.00 5.71 -16.44
CA ALA A 13 7.01 6.76 -16.26
C ALA A 13 7.05 7.34 -14.83
N ALA A 14 6.04 7.05 -13.99
CA ALA A 14 6.02 7.48 -12.59
C ALA A 14 6.99 6.67 -11.69
N CYS A 15 7.53 5.55 -12.18
CA CYS A 15 8.68 4.90 -11.55
C CYS A 15 9.96 5.66 -11.90
N THR A 16 10.17 6.81 -11.26
CA THR A 16 11.44 7.55 -11.35
C THR A 16 12.47 6.90 -10.43
N PRO A 17 13.75 6.80 -10.82
CA PRO A 17 14.81 6.44 -9.90
C PRO A 17 14.82 7.40 -8.71
N PHE A 18 15.08 6.86 -7.51
CA PHE A 18 15.26 7.68 -6.31
C PHE A 18 16.41 8.67 -6.60
N PRO A 19 16.22 9.98 -6.38
CA PRO A 19 17.27 10.96 -6.63
C PRO A 19 18.48 10.66 -5.75
N ASP A 20 19.67 10.94 -6.27
CA ASP A 20 20.93 10.73 -5.55
C ASP A 20 21.05 11.75 -4.41
N LEU A 21 20.47 11.42 -3.26
CA LEU A 21 20.49 12.26 -2.05
C LEU A 21 21.84 12.22 -1.34
N ASP A 22 22.70 11.26 -1.69
CA ASP A 22 24.00 11.08 -1.05
C ASP A 22 24.95 12.25 -1.33
N ASP A 23 24.79 12.94 -2.46
CA ASP A 23 25.62 14.09 -2.83
C ASP A 23 25.12 15.43 -2.25
N THR A 24 23.91 15.48 -1.68
CA THR A 24 23.32 16.72 -1.13
C THR A 24 23.63 16.94 0.35
N LEU A 25 24.20 15.94 1.03
CA LEU A 25 24.55 16.02 2.44
C LEU A 25 25.94 16.63 2.61
N ASP A 26 25.99 17.82 3.19
CA ASP A 26 27.24 18.45 3.64
C ASP A 26 28.03 17.44 4.50
N PRO A 27 29.32 17.18 4.22
CA PRO A 27 30.16 16.30 5.01
C PRO A 27 30.13 16.63 6.51
N ALA A 28 29.99 17.91 6.87
CA ALA A 28 29.88 18.35 8.26
C ALA A 28 28.62 17.82 8.97
N VAL A 29 27.55 17.53 8.22
CA VAL A 29 26.30 16.96 8.75
C VAL A 29 26.40 15.44 8.88
N ARG A 30 27.16 14.76 8.02
CA ARG A 30 27.37 13.30 8.11
C ARG A 30 28.12 12.90 9.39
N ASP A 31 29.11 13.70 9.77
CA ASP A 31 29.93 13.45 10.97
C ASP A 31 29.41 14.18 12.22
N ALA A 32 28.30 14.91 12.10
CA ALA A 32 27.71 15.62 13.22
C ALA A 32 27.21 14.64 14.28
N ALA A 33 27.39 15.01 15.56
CA ALA A 33 26.78 14.26 16.65
C ALA A 33 25.26 14.26 16.48
N PHE A 34 24.65 13.07 16.63
CA PHE A 34 23.19 12.95 16.63
C PHE A 34 22.57 13.87 17.68
N PRO A 35 21.43 14.51 17.38
CA PRO A 35 20.76 15.38 18.34
C PRO A 35 20.34 14.59 19.58
N LYS A 36 20.34 15.27 20.72
CA LYS A 36 19.90 14.66 21.98
C LYS A 36 18.40 14.35 21.89
N LEU A 37 18.02 13.13 22.25
CA LEU A 37 16.61 12.76 22.35
C LEU A 37 15.97 13.57 23.47
N ILE A 38 14.88 14.28 23.15
CA ILE A 38 14.06 14.99 24.12
C ILE A 38 12.97 14.01 24.60
N PRO A 39 12.70 13.93 25.91
CA PRO A 39 11.60 13.10 26.42
C PRO A 39 10.26 13.46 25.79
N LEU A 40 9.49 12.46 25.37
CA LEU A 40 8.22 12.66 24.68
C LEU A 40 7.06 12.93 25.66
N GLU A 41 7.08 12.32 26.85
CA GLU A 41 6.07 12.51 27.90
C GLU A 41 5.70 13.98 28.19
N PRO A 42 6.66 14.90 28.41
CA PRO A 42 6.34 16.31 28.64
C PRO A 42 5.67 16.99 27.44
N LEU A 43 5.98 16.55 26.22
CA LEU A 43 5.37 17.07 24.99
C LEU A 43 3.93 16.55 24.82
N LEU A 44 3.68 15.31 25.24
CA LEU A 44 2.36 14.67 25.22
C LEU A 44 1.43 15.20 26.32
N ALA A 45 1.95 15.70 27.44
CA ALA A 45 1.16 16.16 28.58
C ALA A 45 0.18 17.31 28.25
N GLY A 46 0.44 18.10 27.20
CA GLY A 46 -0.44 19.17 26.74
C GLY A 46 -1.39 18.77 25.61
N VAL A 47 -1.29 17.54 25.12
CA VAL A 47 -2.13 17.03 24.03
C VAL A 47 -3.39 16.42 24.65
N PRO A 48 -4.60 16.87 24.27
CA PRO A 48 -5.80 16.20 24.71
C PRO A 48 -5.79 14.75 24.21
N ASP A 49 -6.14 13.80 25.08
CA ASP A 49 -6.32 12.40 24.69
C ASP A 49 -7.18 12.34 23.43
N THR A 50 -6.58 11.95 22.31
CA THR A 50 -7.29 11.76 21.05
C THR A 50 -8.11 10.49 21.18
N ARG A 51 -9.27 10.59 21.83
CA ARG A 51 -10.18 9.48 22.00
C ARG A 51 -10.88 9.20 20.69
N THR A 52 -10.87 7.94 20.29
CA THR A 52 -11.61 7.44 19.14
C THR A 52 -13.07 7.87 19.25
N THR A 53 -13.54 8.64 18.26
CA THR A 53 -14.95 9.05 18.24
C THR A 53 -15.83 7.88 17.75
N PRO A 54 -17.12 7.85 18.11
CA PRO A 54 -18.05 6.87 17.55
C PRO A 54 -18.06 6.84 16.02
N ALA A 55 -17.85 8.00 15.39
CA ALA A 55 -17.75 8.12 13.94
C ALA A 55 -16.51 7.39 13.37
N VAL A 56 -15.37 7.46 14.05
CA VAL A 56 -14.16 6.72 13.64
C VAL A 56 -14.38 5.22 13.77
N LEU A 57 -15.01 4.75 14.84
CA LEU A 57 -15.35 3.33 15.01
C LEU A 57 -16.27 2.84 13.89
N ALA A 58 -17.34 3.58 13.60
CA ALA A 58 -18.26 3.24 12.52
C ALA A 58 -17.57 3.15 11.14
N ASN A 59 -16.61 4.04 10.86
CA ASN A 59 -15.83 3.99 9.63
C ASN A 59 -14.95 2.73 9.56
N VAL A 60 -14.32 2.35 10.68
CA VAL A 60 -13.52 1.12 10.75
C VAL A 60 -14.39 -0.12 10.53
N ASP A 61 -15.55 -0.19 11.17
CA ASP A 61 -16.50 -1.32 11.00
C ASP A 61 -16.98 -1.44 9.54
N ALA A 62 -17.29 -0.32 8.90
CA ALA A 62 -17.67 -0.30 7.48
C ALA A 62 -16.55 -0.82 6.57
N GLN A 63 -15.29 -0.45 6.86
CA GLN A 63 -14.13 -0.97 6.13
C GLN A 63 -13.94 -2.47 6.34
N ILE A 64 -14.06 -2.95 7.58
CA ILE A 64 -13.99 -4.38 7.90
C ILE A 64 -15.06 -5.16 7.11
N ALA A 65 -16.30 -4.67 7.09
CA ALA A 65 -17.39 -5.29 6.34
C ALA A 65 -17.09 -5.35 4.83
N ALA A 66 -16.58 -4.25 4.25
CA ALA A 66 -16.22 -4.19 2.83
C ALA A 66 -15.09 -5.16 2.47
N LEU A 67 -14.06 -5.25 3.32
CA LEU A 67 -12.93 -6.17 3.15
C LEU A 67 -13.39 -7.63 3.24
N ASN A 68 -14.22 -7.97 4.22
CA ASN A 68 -14.80 -9.31 4.36
C ASN A 68 -15.65 -9.69 3.15
N ALA A 69 -16.48 -8.77 2.65
CA ALA A 69 -17.25 -8.98 1.43
C ALA A 69 -16.34 -9.22 0.21
N ARG A 70 -15.24 -8.48 0.08
CA ARG A 70 -14.25 -8.69 -1.00
C ARG A 70 -13.57 -10.04 -0.87
N ALA A 71 -13.14 -10.42 0.33
CA ALA A 71 -12.52 -11.72 0.59
C ALA A 71 -13.47 -12.87 0.23
N ASN A 72 -14.73 -12.77 0.61
CA ASN A 72 -15.76 -13.75 0.23
C ASN A 72 -15.89 -13.92 -1.29
N ARG A 73 -15.84 -12.82 -2.06
CA ARG A 73 -15.85 -12.89 -3.53
C ARG A 73 -14.59 -13.57 -4.10
N LEU A 74 -13.43 -13.37 -3.46
CA LEU A 74 -12.16 -13.93 -3.90
C LEU A 74 -11.94 -15.39 -3.51
N ARG A 75 -12.68 -15.91 -2.52
CA ARG A 75 -12.61 -17.33 -2.09
C ARG A 75 -13.10 -18.33 -3.14
N GLY A 76 -13.73 -17.86 -4.21
CA GLY A 76 -14.16 -18.72 -5.32
C GLY A 76 -12.98 -19.31 -6.13
N PRO A 77 -13.23 -20.35 -6.94
CA PRO A 77 -12.20 -20.95 -7.76
C PRO A 77 -11.64 -19.94 -8.79
N VAL A 78 -10.33 -19.68 -8.71
CA VAL A 78 -9.59 -18.77 -9.60
C VAL A 78 -9.67 -19.20 -11.07
N ILE A 79 -9.75 -20.51 -11.30
CA ILE A 79 -9.86 -21.10 -12.63
C ILE A 79 -11.32 -21.51 -12.88
N ARG A 80 -11.93 -20.93 -13.93
CA ARG A 80 -13.29 -21.30 -14.39
C ARG A 80 -13.38 -22.80 -14.63
N ALA A 81 -14.54 -23.40 -14.33
CA ALA A 81 -14.75 -24.84 -14.42
C ALA A 81 -14.36 -25.43 -15.79
N ASN A 82 -14.78 -24.79 -16.89
CA ASN A 82 -14.40 -25.20 -18.24
C ASN A 82 -12.86 -25.19 -18.45
N THR A 83 -12.20 -24.10 -18.05
CA THR A 83 -10.72 -24.00 -18.14
C THR A 83 -10.03 -25.09 -17.33
N ARG A 84 -10.55 -25.43 -16.14
CA ARG A 84 -10.03 -26.52 -15.31
C ARG A 84 -10.17 -27.87 -16.00
N VAL A 85 -11.30 -28.14 -16.66
CA VAL A 85 -11.50 -29.37 -17.45
C VAL A 85 -10.49 -29.45 -18.59
N ARG A 86 -10.24 -28.34 -19.30
CA ARG A 86 -9.23 -28.28 -20.37
C ARG A 86 -7.82 -28.57 -19.84
N MET A 87 -7.44 -27.97 -18.72
CA MET A 87 -6.14 -28.22 -18.08
C MET A 87 -5.98 -29.69 -17.68
N ARG A 88 -7.04 -30.33 -17.15
CA ARG A 88 -7.01 -31.76 -16.78
C ARG A 88 -6.87 -32.70 -17.96
N ARG A 89 -7.36 -32.31 -19.15
CA ARG A 89 -7.19 -33.11 -20.38
C ARG A 89 -5.75 -33.12 -20.89
N GLY A 90 -4.91 -32.15 -20.48
CA GLY A 90 -3.55 -32.01 -20.98
C GLY A 90 -3.50 -31.53 -22.43
N VAL A 91 -2.31 -31.13 -22.89
CA VAL A 91 -2.04 -30.84 -24.32
C VAL A 91 -1.18 -31.97 -24.84
N THR A 92 -1.73 -32.84 -25.68
CA THR A 92 -0.96 -33.85 -26.41
C THR A 92 -0.43 -33.20 -27.69
N LEU A 93 0.88 -33.08 -27.80
CA LEU A 93 1.53 -32.75 -29.07
C LEU A 93 1.40 -33.99 -29.98
N GLN A 94 0.76 -33.81 -31.13
CA GLN A 94 0.66 -34.83 -32.16
C GLN A 94 1.68 -34.55 -33.26
#